data_AF-A0A4R4SDD8-F1
#
_entry.id   AF-A0A4R4SDD8-F1
#
_cell.length_a   1.000
_cell.length_b   1.000
_cell.length_c   1.000
_cell.angle_alpha   90.00
_cell.angle_beta   90.00
_cell.angle_gamma   90.00
#
_symmetry.space_group_name_H-M   'P 1'
#
loop_
_entity.id
_entity.type
_entity.pdbx_description
1 polymer ?
#
loop_
_entity_poly.entity_id
_entity_poly.type
_entity_poly.pdbx_seq_one_letter_code
_entity_poly.pdbx_strand_id
1 'polypeptide(L)' 'MKKVHWKTRGLVEWAQERPFVWVDDEISHADQQWVSTHHHGPALLHRVDPHRGLTEQDLAAIESWLVQAQ' A
#
# COMPACT_ATOMS: atom_id res chain seq x y z
N MET A 1 -7.41 8.12 16.12
CA MET A 1 -6.59 7.69 14.97
C MET A 1 -6.11 6.26 15.23
N LYS A 2 -6.18 5.36 14.24
CA LYS A 2 -5.57 4.03 14.35
C LYS A 2 -4.03 4.18 14.39
N LYS A 3 -3.35 3.26 15.09
CA LYS A 3 -1.88 3.17 15.08
C LYS A 3 -1.41 2.53 13.77
N VAL A 4 -0.13 2.72 13.45
CA VAL A 4 0.54 2.04 12.34
C VAL A 4 0.45 0.52 12.52
N HIS A 5 0.05 -0.19 11.48
CA HIS A 5 -0.07 -1.63 11.42
C HIS A 5 1.30 -2.31 11.53
N TRP A 6 1.35 -3.49 12.14
CA TRP A 6 2.60 -4.17 12.47
C TRP A 6 3.38 -4.60 11.22
N LYS A 7 2.70 -4.91 10.09
CA LYS A 7 3.34 -5.25 8.81
C LYS A 7 4.03 -4.05 8.16
N THR A 8 3.55 -2.84 8.41
CA THR A 8 3.96 -1.64 7.65
C THR A 8 5.46 -1.43 7.67
N ARG A 9 6.09 -1.59 8.83
CA ARG A 9 7.55 -1.42 8.97
C ARG A 9 8.33 -2.51 8.23
N GLY A 10 7.95 -3.77 8.44
CA GLY A 10 8.60 -4.91 7.79
C GLY A 10 8.47 -4.88 6.27
N LEU A 11 7.33 -4.42 5.73
CA LEU A 11 7.15 -4.26 4.29
C LEU A 11 8.07 -3.18 3.71
N VAL A 12 8.19 -2.03 4.37
CA VAL A 12 9.11 -0.95 3.93
C VAL A 12 10.57 -1.40 4.03
N GLU A 13 10.96 -2.03 5.15
CA GLU A 13 12.30 -2.59 5.32
C GLU A 13 12.62 -3.65 4.26
N TRP A 14 11.64 -4.48 3.88
CA TRP A 14 11.81 -5.47 2.83
C TRP A 14 11.89 -4.85 1.43
N ALA A 15 11.05 -3.84 1.15
CA ALA A 15 11.03 -3.16 -0.13
C ALA A 15 12.33 -2.38 -0.39
N GLN A 16 12.95 -1.83 0.65
CA GLN A 16 14.08 -0.89 0.54
C GLN A 16 13.67 0.30 -0.33
N GLU A 17 14.35 0.56 -1.45
CA GLU A 17 14.00 1.61 -2.41
C GLU A 17 13.11 1.10 -3.55
N ARG A 18 12.83 -0.20 -3.61
CA ARG A 18 12.06 -0.79 -4.71
C ARG A 18 10.60 -0.34 -4.63
N PRO A 19 9.98 0.02 -5.76
CA PRO A 19 8.55 0.28 -5.79
C PRO A 19 7.76 -0.93 -5.28
N PHE A 20 6.69 -0.69 -4.52
CA PHE A 20 5.81 -1.78 -4.09
C PHE A 20 4.34 -1.39 -4.00
N VAL A 21 3.48 -2.39 -4.14
CA VAL A 21 2.05 -2.29 -3.87
C VAL A 21 1.74 -3.18 -2.67
N TRP A 22 1.11 -2.61 -1.64
CA TRP A 22 0.56 -3.36 -0.51
C TRP A 22 -0.96 -3.36 -0.60
N VAL A 23 -1.54 -4.55 -0.75
CA VAL A 23 -2.99 -4.77 -0.79
C VAL A 23 -3.42 -5.47 0.49
N ASP A 24 -4.25 -4.81 1.30
CA ASP A 24 -4.69 -5.33 2.61
C ASP A 24 -5.91 -4.53 3.12
N ASP A 25 -6.88 -5.19 3.75
CA ASP A 25 -8.12 -4.57 4.22
C ASP A 25 -7.96 -3.75 5.51
N GLU A 26 -6.88 -3.99 6.25
CA GLU A 26 -6.61 -3.35 7.53
C GLU A 26 -5.82 -2.04 7.40
N ILE A 27 -5.39 -1.68 6.19
CA ILE A 27 -4.65 -0.45 5.89
C ILE A 27 -5.39 0.77 6.45
N SER A 28 -4.65 1.60 7.17
CA SER A 28 -5.16 2.82 7.78
C SER A 28 -4.46 4.08 7.25
N HIS A 29 -5.03 5.24 7.56
CA HIS A 29 -4.39 6.52 7.26
C HIS A 29 -3.03 6.69 7.96
N ALA A 30 -2.84 6.08 9.13
CA ALA A 30 -1.55 6.12 9.82
C ALA A 30 -0.48 5.33 9.05
N ASP A 31 -0.84 4.25 8.37
CA ASP A 31 0.06 3.48 7.52
C ASP A 31 0.48 4.31 6.30
N GLN A 32 -0.47 4.96 5.64
CA GLN A 32 -0.21 5.85 4.51
C GLN A 32 0.75 6.98 4.89
N GLN A 33 0.50 7.67 6.00
CA GLN A 33 1.39 8.73 6.50
C GLN A 33 2.78 8.18 6.82
N TRP A 34 2.86 7.06 7.52
CA TRP A 34 4.14 6.46 7.91
C TRP A 34 4.95 6.04 6.69
N VAL A 35 4.35 5.33 5.72
CA VAL A 35 5.05 4.92 4.48
C VAL A 35 5.51 6.14 3.69
N SER A 36 4.66 7.17 3.52
CA SER A 36 5.05 8.39 2.80
C SER A 36 6.25 9.14 3.42
N THR A 37 6.48 8.94 4.72
CA THR A 37 7.60 9.57 5.45
C THR A 37 8.87 8.72 5.40
N HIS A 38 8.75 7.39 5.36
CA HIS A 38 9.87 6.46 5.57
C HIS A 38 10.30 5.68 4.32
N HIS A 39 9.50 5.65 3.27
CA HIS A 39 9.84 5.00 2.01
C HIS A 39 9.93 6.06 0.90
N HIS A 40 11.14 6.23 0.35
CA HIS A 40 11.42 7.23 -0.67
C HIS A 40 11.09 6.77 -2.10
N GLY A 41 10.88 5.46 -2.29
CA GLY A 41 10.42 4.90 -3.56
C GLY A 41 8.89 5.03 -3.74
N PRO A 42 8.37 4.74 -4.95
CA PRO A 42 6.94 4.71 -5.19
C PRO A 42 6.27 3.59 -4.38
N ALA A 43 5.26 3.93 -3.57
CA ALA A 43 4.45 2.95 -2.87
C ALA A 43 2.96 3.21 -3.04
N LEU A 44 2.20 2.15 -3.34
CA LEU A 44 0.75 2.16 -3.32
C LEU A 44 0.26 1.32 -2.13
N LEU A 45 -0.54 1.94 -1.26
CA LEU A 45 -1.26 1.25 -0.19
C LEU A 45 -2.74 1.16 -0.58
N HIS A 46 -3.13 0.01 -1.13
CA HIS A 46 -4.47 -0.23 -1.68
C HIS A 46 -5.33 -1.00 -0.69
N ARG A 47 -6.32 -0.32 -0.09
CA ARG A 47 -7.23 -0.95 0.88
C ARG A 47 -8.40 -1.63 0.18
N VAL A 48 -8.63 -2.90 0.49
CA VAL A 48 -9.73 -3.70 -0.07
C VAL A 48 -10.84 -3.97 0.95
N ASP A 49 -12.05 -4.28 0.48
CA ASP A 49 -13.16 -4.74 1.31
C ASP A 49 -13.01 -6.26 1.57
N PRO A 50 -12.88 -6.70 2.83
CA PRO A 50 -12.64 -8.11 3.15
C PRO A 50 -13.82 -9.01 2.80
N HIS A 51 -15.04 -8.47 2.68
CA HIS A 51 -16.23 -9.26 2.31
C HIS A 51 -16.35 -9.50 0.81
N ARG A 52 -15.68 -8.67 0.00
CA ARG A 52 -15.71 -8.74 -1.46
C ARG A 52 -14.44 -9.33 -2.05
N GLY A 53 -13.34 -9.30 -1.30
CA GLY A 53 -12.02 -9.69 -1.79
C GLY A 53 -11.49 -8.73 -2.84
N LEU A 54 -10.51 -9.19 -3.62
CA LEU A 54 -9.91 -8.42 -4.70
C LEU A 54 -10.83 -8.42 -5.93
N THR A 55 -11.19 -7.24 -6.42
CA THR A 55 -12.10 -7.05 -7.56
C THR A 55 -11.39 -6.50 -8.79
N GLU A 56 -12.07 -6.49 -9.94
CA GLU A 56 -11.58 -5.84 -11.16
C GLU A 56 -11.29 -4.34 -10.97
N GLN A 57 -12.05 -3.67 -10.11
CA GLN A 57 -11.82 -2.24 -9.80
C GLN A 57 -10.51 -2.05 -9.04
N ASP A 58 -10.17 -2.98 -8.15
CA ASP A 58 -8.91 -2.95 -7.41
C ASP A 58 -7.73 -3.20 -8.33
N LEU A 59 -7.85 -4.17 -9.24
CA LEU A 59 -6.82 -4.45 -10.25
C LEU A 59 -6.62 -3.25 -11.18
N ALA A 60 -7.69 -2.62 -11.66
CA ALA A 60 -7.60 -1.42 -12.50
C ALA A 60 -6.90 -0.24 -11.79
N ALA A 61 -7.11 -0.07 -10.48
CA ALA A 61 -6.42 0.93 -9.69
C ALA A 61 -4.89 0.64 -9.62
N ILE A 62 -4.52 -0.62 -9.42
CA ILE A 62 -3.12 -1.07 -9.40
C ILE A 62 -2.48 -0.90 -10.78
N GLU A 63 -3.18 -1.27 -11.85
CA GLU A 63 -2.71 -1.08 -13.24
C GLU A 63 -2.49 0.40 -13.56
N SER A 64 -3.43 1.27 -13.19
CA SER A 64 -3.27 2.72 -13.38
C SER A 64 -2.06 3.25 -12.63
N TRP A 65 -1.80 2.75 -11.42
CA TRP A 65 -0.62 3.13 -10.66
C TRP A 65 0.67 2.65 -11.33
N LEU A 66 0.70 1.42 -11.84
CA LEU A 66 1.88 0.87 -12.54
C LEU A 66 2.26 1.66 -13.79
N VAL A 67 1.27 2.22 -14.49
CA VAL A 67 1.51 3.09 -15.65
C VAL A 67 2.06 4.46 -15.23
N GLN A 68 1.66 4.96 -14.06
CA GLN A 68 2.07 6.28 -13.54
C GLN A 68 3.39 6.26 -12.78
N ALA A 69 3.74 5.13 -12.17
CA ALA A 69 4.93 4.96 -11.33
C ALA A 69 6.20 4.62 -12.12
N GLN A 70 6.18 4.76 -13.46
CA GLN A 70 7.37 4.65 -14.33
C GLN A 70 8.32 5.83 -14.18
#